data_AF-A0A6H1ZRS4-F1
#
_entry.id   AF-A0A6H1ZRS4-F1
#
_cell.length_a   1.000
_cell.length_b   1.000
_cell.length_c   1.000
_cell.angle_alpha   90.00
_cell.angle_beta   90.00
_cell.angle_gamma   90.00
#
_symmetry.space_group_name_H-M   'P 1'
#
loop_
_entity.id
_entity.type
_entity.pdbx_description
1 polymer ?
#
loop_
_entity_poly.entity_id
_entity_poly.type
_entity_poly.pdbx_seq_one_letter_code
_entity_poly.pdbx_strand_id
1 'polypeptide(L)'
;MQDIGLLTSEHFKKSSVIVIGKVELDSDGAGNFQIIPDVTNFYINTNIEDEVSRFCAYSFSVTFLNTDDKYLPWNTPSAFHNWLKQGRRVKIYGGIKGVKYDDKSLYSGSEDTSPKGIFFKPDGSKVYIAGDQNVKIFQYSLSTPWDISTATYDSKFKDVSSENSYLYGLFFKPDGSKVYILGWMTPETIFQYSLSTPWDISTASYDSKSFY
;
A
#
# COMPACT_ATOMS: atom_id res chain seq x y z
N MET A 1 14.72 -9.25 -12.25
CA MET A 1 13.41 -9.91 -12.29
C MET A 1 13.60 -11.23 -11.55
N GLN A 2 13.05 -11.37 -10.35
CA GLN A 2 13.30 -12.52 -9.47
C GLN A 2 12.37 -13.68 -9.85
N ASP A 3 12.83 -14.93 -9.79
CA ASP A 3 11.91 -16.08 -9.78
C ASP A 3 10.89 -15.86 -8.65
N ILE A 4 9.60 -16.15 -8.89
CA ILE A 4 8.48 -15.91 -7.94
C ILE A 4 8.62 -16.67 -6.60
N GLY A 5 9.72 -17.41 -6.37
CA GLY A 5 9.92 -18.25 -5.20
C GLY A 5 9.95 -17.58 -3.81
N LEU A 6 9.70 -16.27 -3.68
CA LEU A 6 9.72 -15.56 -2.39
C LEU A 6 8.56 -14.57 -2.17
N LEU A 7 7.53 -14.56 -3.02
CA LEU A 7 6.38 -13.68 -2.82
C LEU A 7 5.28 -14.39 -2.02
N THR A 8 5.12 -14.01 -0.75
CA THR A 8 3.96 -14.36 0.08
C THR A 8 2.77 -13.41 -0.17
N SER A 9 1.57 -13.80 0.29
CA SER A 9 0.36 -12.98 0.21
C SER A 9 0.50 -11.59 0.85
N GLU A 10 1.44 -11.40 1.76
CA GLU A 10 1.71 -10.13 2.45
C GLU A 10 2.29 -9.04 1.52
N HIS A 11 2.90 -9.44 0.40
CA HIS A 11 3.47 -8.51 -0.58
C HIS A 11 2.40 -7.88 -1.50
N PHE A 12 1.17 -8.39 -1.50
CA PHE A 12 0.09 -7.92 -2.37
C PHE A 12 -0.93 -7.13 -1.53
N LYS A 13 -0.86 -5.80 -1.61
CA LYS A 13 -1.80 -4.90 -0.94
C LYS A 13 -2.98 -4.57 -1.88
N LYS A 14 -4.09 -4.08 -1.31
CA LYS A 14 -5.21 -3.53 -2.09
C LYS A 14 -4.66 -2.48 -3.07
N SER A 15 -5.06 -2.56 -4.34
CA SER A 15 -4.57 -1.73 -5.46
C SER A 15 -3.14 -2.01 -5.94
N SER A 16 -2.50 -3.10 -5.52
CA SER A 16 -1.23 -3.53 -6.13
C SER A 16 -1.41 -3.86 -7.61
N VAL A 17 -0.64 -3.21 -8.47
CA VAL A 17 -0.53 -3.56 -9.89
C VAL A 17 0.56 -4.63 -10.05
N ILE A 18 0.15 -5.83 -10.43
CA ILE A 18 1.06 -6.91 -10.81
C ILE A 18 1.46 -6.69 -12.26
N VAL A 19 2.76 -6.54 -12.52
CA VAL A 19 3.30 -6.47 -13.88
C VAL A 19 3.92 -7.81 -14.21
N ILE A 20 3.37 -8.48 -15.21
CA ILE A 20 3.97 -9.70 -15.76
C ILE A 20 5.03 -9.27 -16.77
N GLY A 21 6.29 -9.55 -16.46
CA GLY A 21 7.43 -9.14 -17.27
C GLY A 21 7.89 -10.20 -18.27
N LYS A 22 7.54 -11.47 -18.04
CA LYS A 22 7.97 -12.61 -18.86
C LYS A 22 7.09 -13.83 -18.61
N VAL A 23 6.83 -14.62 -19.65
CA VAL A 23 6.23 -15.96 -19.54
C VAL A 23 7.13 -16.94 -20.27
N GLU A 24 7.36 -18.09 -19.65
CA GLU A 24 8.12 -19.19 -20.24
C GLU A 24 7.31 -20.50 -20.23
N LEU A 25 7.50 -21.30 -21.27
CA LEU A 25 6.84 -22.59 -21.46
C LEU A 25 7.85 -23.72 -21.53
N ASP A 26 7.56 -24.79 -20.81
CA ASP A 26 8.20 -26.09 -21.01
C ASP A 26 7.54 -26.79 -22.21
N SER A 27 8.05 -26.49 -23.41
CA SER A 27 7.46 -26.87 -24.70
C SER A 27 7.80 -28.28 -25.14
N ASP A 28 8.59 -29.02 -24.36
CA ASP A 28 8.95 -30.43 -24.58
C ASP A 28 8.61 -31.33 -23.37
N GLY A 29 8.32 -30.75 -22.20
CA GLY A 29 8.03 -31.50 -20.97
C GLY A 29 9.30 -32.02 -20.27
N ALA A 30 10.48 -31.70 -20.80
CA ALA A 30 11.77 -32.06 -20.25
C ALA A 30 12.29 -31.04 -19.23
N GLY A 31 11.53 -29.97 -18.95
CA GLY A 31 11.94 -28.88 -18.08
C GLY A 31 12.75 -27.80 -18.80
N ASN A 32 12.77 -27.81 -20.14
CA ASN A 32 13.45 -26.81 -20.95
C ASN A 32 12.49 -25.65 -21.26
N PHE A 33 12.63 -24.56 -20.51
CA PHE A 33 11.73 -23.41 -20.61
C PHE A 33 12.14 -22.46 -21.74
N GLN A 34 11.19 -22.15 -22.63
CA GLN A 34 11.36 -21.20 -23.74
C GLN A 34 10.47 -19.97 -23.55
N ILE A 35 10.98 -18.79 -23.90
CA ILE A 35 10.24 -17.52 -23.85
C ILE A 35 9.15 -17.52 -24.92
N ILE A 36 7.96 -17.02 -24.58
CA ILE A 36 6.91 -16.75 -25.56
C ILE A 36 7.03 -15.29 -26.03
N PRO A 37 7.44 -15.02 -27.27
CA PRO A 37 7.74 -13.66 -27.72
C PRO A 37 6.51 -12.76 -27.93
N ASP A 38 5.29 -13.31 -28.03
CA ASP A 38 4.10 -12.56 -28.47
C ASP A 38 2.99 -12.36 -27.41
N VAL A 39 3.25 -12.68 -26.15
CA VAL A 39 2.28 -12.42 -25.06
C VAL A 39 2.37 -10.96 -24.64
N THR A 40 1.62 -10.10 -25.31
CA THR A 40 1.58 -8.65 -25.06
C THR A 40 0.46 -8.23 -24.11
N ASN A 41 -0.56 -9.07 -23.91
CA ASN A 41 -1.74 -8.77 -23.11
C ASN A 41 -2.07 -9.90 -22.13
N PHE A 42 -2.42 -9.52 -20.89
CA PHE A 42 -2.83 -10.44 -19.83
C PHE A 42 -4.21 -10.03 -19.32
N TYR A 43 -5.13 -11.00 -19.23
CA TYR A 43 -6.46 -10.79 -18.65
C TYR A 43 -6.57 -11.61 -17.36
N ILE A 44 -6.73 -10.93 -16.24
CA ILE A 44 -7.06 -11.56 -14.96
C ILE A 44 -8.58 -11.48 -14.83
N ASN A 45 -9.27 -12.60 -15.03
CA ASN A 45 -10.70 -12.71 -14.75
C ASN A 45 -10.90 -13.43 -13.42
N THR A 46 -11.68 -12.83 -12.53
CA THR A 46 -12.16 -13.47 -11.31
C THR A 46 -13.67 -13.65 -11.45
N ASN A 47 -14.18 -14.76 -10.94
CA ASN A 47 -15.60 -15.10 -10.96
C ASN A 47 -16.33 -14.73 -9.64
N ILE A 48 -15.74 -13.83 -8.83
CA ILE A 48 -16.31 -13.38 -7.56
C ILE A 48 -16.28 -11.86 -7.54
N GLU A 49 -17.47 -11.24 -7.52
CA GLU A 49 -17.59 -9.81 -7.23
C GLU A 49 -17.20 -9.56 -5.76
N ASP A 50 -16.39 -8.53 -5.55
CA ASP A 50 -16.14 -7.86 -4.26
C ASP A 50 -15.22 -8.48 -3.20
N GLU A 51 -14.40 -9.47 -3.54
CA GLU A 51 -13.23 -9.76 -2.68
C GLU A 51 -11.96 -10.02 -3.50
N VAL A 52 -10.97 -9.13 -3.35
CA VAL A 52 -9.55 -9.44 -3.63
C VAL A 52 -9.07 -10.38 -2.51
N SER A 53 -9.70 -11.53 -2.42
CA SER A 53 -9.42 -12.57 -1.46
C SER A 53 -8.50 -13.59 -2.12
N ARG A 54 -7.40 -13.89 -1.43
CA ARG A 54 -6.71 -15.18 -1.49
C ARG A 54 -6.06 -15.51 -2.84
N PHE A 55 -4.76 -15.20 -2.95
CA PHE A 55 -3.85 -15.76 -3.96
C PHE A 55 -3.65 -17.29 -3.87
N CYS A 56 -4.47 -18.00 -3.08
CA CYS A 56 -4.39 -19.44 -2.89
C CYS A 56 -5.77 -20.09 -2.96
N ALA A 57 -6.62 -19.77 -3.94
CA ALA A 57 -7.54 -20.78 -4.44
C ALA A 57 -8.09 -20.44 -5.84
N TYR A 58 -7.91 -21.39 -6.75
CA TYR A 58 -8.64 -21.58 -8.00
C TYR A 58 -8.24 -20.73 -9.20
N SER A 59 -7.27 -21.29 -9.94
CA SER A 59 -7.04 -21.17 -11.39
C SER A 59 -7.17 -19.78 -12.04
N PHE A 60 -6.05 -19.20 -12.42
CA PHE A 60 -6.03 -18.20 -13.50
C PHE A 60 -5.96 -18.93 -14.86
N SER A 61 -6.66 -18.40 -15.86
CA SER A 61 -6.60 -18.92 -17.23
C SER A 61 -5.74 -18.00 -18.08
N VAL A 62 -4.59 -18.48 -18.53
CA VAL A 62 -3.81 -17.80 -19.58
C VAL A 62 -4.44 -18.18 -20.91
N THR A 63 -5.11 -17.23 -21.56
CA THR A 63 -5.64 -17.43 -22.91
C THR A 63 -4.60 -16.96 -23.92
N PHE A 64 -3.96 -17.90 -24.60
CA PHE A 64 -3.21 -17.61 -25.80
C PHE A 64 -4.23 -17.36 -26.92
N LEU A 65 -4.39 -16.10 -27.34
CA LEU A 65 -5.14 -15.76 -28.55
C LEU A 65 -4.31 -16.22 -29.74
N ASN A 66 -4.40 -17.51 -30.07
CA ASN A 66 -4.02 -17.96 -31.40
C ASN A 66 -5.15 -17.52 -32.33
N THR A 67 -4.97 -16.40 -33.04
CA THR A 67 -5.94 -15.96 -34.04
C THR A 67 -6.03 -16.89 -35.24
N ASP A 68 -5.11 -17.87 -35.38
CA ASP A 68 -4.99 -18.64 -36.62
C ASP A 68 -5.19 -20.15 -36.52
N ASP A 69 -5.27 -20.82 -35.35
CA ASP A 69 -5.28 -22.30 -35.37
C ASP A 69 -6.00 -23.00 -34.20
N LYS A 70 -7.24 -22.61 -33.89
CA LYS A 70 -8.06 -23.37 -32.91
C LYS A 70 -8.63 -24.68 -33.48
N TYR A 71 -8.87 -24.73 -34.79
CA TYR A 71 -9.32 -25.92 -35.54
C TYR A 71 -8.79 -25.85 -36.96
N LEU A 72 -8.27 -26.98 -37.47
CA LEU A 72 -8.08 -27.15 -38.91
C LEU A 72 -9.45 -27.15 -39.61
N PRO A 73 -9.54 -26.97 -40.95
CA PRO A 73 -10.80 -26.79 -41.70
C PRO A 73 -11.88 -27.87 -41.50
N TRP A 74 -11.55 -28.99 -40.84
CA TRP A 74 -12.43 -30.14 -40.59
C TRP A 74 -12.81 -30.33 -39.12
N ASN A 75 -12.69 -29.29 -38.29
CA ASN A 75 -13.07 -29.32 -36.87
C ASN A 75 -12.29 -30.36 -36.03
N THR A 76 -11.08 -30.73 -36.49
CA THR A 76 -10.12 -31.52 -35.74
C THR A 76 -9.32 -30.60 -34.81
N PRO A 77 -9.10 -30.98 -33.53
CA PRO A 77 -8.30 -30.18 -32.62
C PRO A 77 -6.90 -29.98 -33.19
N SER A 78 -6.42 -28.74 -33.24
CA SER A 78 -5.08 -28.46 -33.74
C SER A 78 -4.02 -29.16 -32.89
N ALA A 79 -2.83 -29.37 -33.48
CA ALA A 79 -1.69 -29.90 -32.74
C ALA A 79 -1.44 -29.10 -31.45
N PHE A 80 -1.67 -27.78 -31.49
CA PHE A 80 -1.60 -26.88 -30.33
C PHE A 80 -2.67 -27.16 -29.25
N HIS A 81 -3.93 -27.46 -29.63
CA HIS A 81 -4.99 -27.84 -28.68
C HIS A 81 -4.68 -29.16 -27.96
N ASN A 82 -4.20 -30.17 -28.70
CA ASN A 82 -3.79 -31.45 -28.12
C ASN A 82 -2.50 -31.32 -27.31
N TRP A 83 -1.63 -30.39 -27.67
CA TRP A 83 -0.37 -30.07 -26.99
C TRP A 83 -0.58 -29.44 -25.61
N LEU A 84 -1.59 -28.57 -25.43
CA LEU A 84 -1.94 -27.98 -24.12
C LEU A 84 -2.50 -29.01 -23.11
N LYS A 85 -3.18 -30.07 -23.58
CA LYS A 85 -3.82 -31.09 -22.71
C LYS A 85 -2.83 -32.09 -22.08
N GLN A 86 -1.54 -32.03 -22.43
CA GLN A 86 -0.51 -33.00 -21.98
C GLN A 86 0.10 -32.70 -20.60
N GLY A 87 -0.47 -31.78 -19.80
CA GLY A 87 0.01 -31.52 -18.43
C GLY A 87 1.31 -30.71 -18.33
N ARG A 88 1.61 -29.87 -19.32
CA ARG A 88 2.85 -29.08 -19.41
C ARG A 88 2.87 -27.92 -18.43
N ARG A 89 4.08 -27.54 -17.98
CA ARG A 89 4.31 -26.53 -16.95
C ARG A 89 4.51 -25.14 -17.57
N VAL A 90 3.83 -24.13 -17.02
CA VAL A 90 3.98 -22.72 -17.38
C VAL A 90 4.65 -21.99 -16.23
N LYS A 91 5.72 -21.23 -16.53
CA LYS A 91 6.33 -20.30 -15.57
C LYS A 91 5.93 -18.87 -15.91
N ILE A 92 5.41 -18.17 -14.93
CA ILE A 92 5.06 -16.74 -15.03
C ILE A 92 6.04 -15.96 -14.16
N TYR A 93 6.58 -14.88 -14.70
CA TYR A 93 7.44 -13.95 -13.98
C TYR A 93 6.66 -12.64 -13.79
N GLY A 94 6.12 -12.46 -12.59
CA GLY A 94 5.43 -11.27 -12.15
C GLY A 94 6.29 -10.52 -11.15
N GLY A 95 6.36 -9.20 -11.30
CA GLY A 95 6.93 -8.29 -10.32
C GLY A 95 5.88 -7.28 -9.85
N ILE A 96 6.04 -6.78 -8.63
CA ILE A 96 5.34 -5.56 -8.21
C ILE A 96 6.03 -4.40 -8.93
N LYS A 97 5.27 -3.58 -9.65
CA LYS A 97 5.82 -2.32 -10.19
C LYS A 97 6.31 -1.50 -9.00
N GLY A 98 7.63 -1.39 -8.89
CA GLY A 98 8.32 -0.95 -7.68
C GLY A 98 7.76 0.35 -7.11
N VAL A 99 7.81 0.45 -5.78
CA VAL A 99 7.57 1.71 -5.07
C VAL A 99 8.42 2.79 -5.73
N LYS A 100 7.78 3.73 -6.40
CA LYS A 100 8.43 4.92 -6.94
C LYS A 100 8.17 6.06 -5.98
N TYR A 101 9.17 6.91 -5.81
CA TYR A 101 8.91 8.22 -5.24
C TYR A 101 8.02 8.98 -6.23
N ASP A 102 6.87 9.45 -5.77
CA ASP A 102 5.86 10.11 -6.62
C ASP A 102 6.18 11.60 -6.87
N ASP A 103 7.40 12.05 -6.55
CA ASP A 103 7.85 13.45 -6.62
C ASP A 103 6.95 14.42 -5.83
N LYS A 104 6.31 13.90 -4.77
CA LYS A 104 5.42 14.64 -3.87
C LYS A 104 6.06 14.78 -2.50
N SER A 105 6.12 16.01 -2.02
CA SER A 105 6.61 16.35 -0.69
C SER A 105 5.76 17.47 -0.07
N LEU A 106 5.85 17.59 1.25
CA LEU A 106 5.38 18.72 2.02
C LEU A 106 6.58 19.32 2.77
N TYR A 107 6.76 20.62 2.66
CA TYR A 107 7.72 21.36 3.47
C TYR A 107 7.02 21.92 4.70
N SER A 108 7.36 21.41 5.89
CA SER A 108 6.82 21.89 7.18
C SER A 108 7.76 22.84 7.92
N GLY A 109 8.88 23.24 7.30
CA GLY A 109 9.94 24.01 7.98
C GLY A 109 9.54 25.43 8.38
N SER A 110 8.38 25.93 7.94
CA SER A 110 7.78 27.16 8.45
C SER A 110 7.16 26.99 9.83
N GLU A 111 6.73 25.78 10.20
CA GLU A 111 6.12 25.47 11.50
C GLU A 111 7.08 24.74 12.44
N ASP A 112 7.89 23.81 11.92
CA ASP A 112 8.86 23.03 12.70
C ASP A 112 9.98 22.48 11.81
N THR A 113 11.23 22.61 12.27
CA THR A 113 12.43 22.19 11.54
C THR A 113 12.90 20.77 11.87
N SER A 114 12.23 20.07 12.78
CA SER A 114 12.53 18.70 13.23
C SER A 114 11.24 17.86 13.35
N PRO A 115 10.50 17.61 12.25
CA PRO A 115 9.35 16.71 12.29
C PRO A 115 9.80 15.26 12.52
N LYS A 116 9.12 14.54 13.43
CA LYS A 116 9.47 13.15 13.83
C LYS A 116 8.36 12.14 13.57
N GLY A 117 7.11 12.57 13.65
CA GLY A 117 5.95 11.71 13.50
C GLY A 117 4.95 12.27 12.51
N ILE A 118 4.23 11.36 11.83
CA ILE A 118 3.17 11.69 10.89
C ILE A 118 1.97 10.77 11.12
N PHE A 119 0.76 11.32 11.03
CA PHE A 119 -0.47 10.54 11.08
C PHE A 119 -1.47 11.09 10.04
N PHE A 120 -2.08 10.21 9.26
CA PHE A 120 -3.17 10.57 8.35
C PHE A 120 -4.52 10.23 8.96
N LYS A 121 -5.48 11.16 8.88
CA LYS A 121 -6.89 10.83 9.12
C LYS A 121 -7.31 9.72 8.16
N PRO A 122 -8.14 8.72 8.57
CA PRO A 122 -8.48 7.58 7.73
C PRO A 122 -9.13 7.89 6.37
N ASP A 123 -9.75 9.06 6.21
CA ASP A 123 -10.31 9.50 4.93
C ASP A 123 -9.28 10.24 4.04
N GLY A 124 -8.04 10.41 4.51
CA GLY A 124 -6.96 11.09 3.81
C GLY A 124 -7.06 12.61 3.76
N SER A 125 -8.11 13.20 4.35
CA SER A 125 -8.38 14.64 4.24
C SER A 125 -7.51 15.51 5.15
N LYS A 126 -6.85 14.91 6.14
CA LYS A 126 -5.97 15.60 7.09
C LYS A 126 -4.72 14.80 7.37
N VAL A 127 -3.63 15.53 7.62
CA VAL A 127 -2.37 15.00 8.12
C VAL A 127 -1.95 15.78 9.35
N TYR A 128 -1.36 15.07 10.31
CA TYR A 128 -0.86 15.61 11.56
C TYR A 128 0.63 15.32 11.64
N ILE A 129 1.42 16.32 12.03
CA ILE A 129 2.88 16.23 12.13
C ILE A 129 3.30 16.50 13.57
N ALA A 130 4.05 15.57 14.16
CA ALA A 130 4.71 15.80 15.44
C ALA A 130 6.04 16.52 15.20
N GLY A 131 6.10 17.79 15.59
CA GLY A 131 7.27 18.65 15.54
C GLY A 131 8.03 18.62 16.86
N ASP A 132 9.25 18.14 16.82
CA ASP A 132 10.10 17.94 18.00
C ASP A 132 10.77 19.24 18.44
N GLN A 133 11.15 20.12 17.50
CA GLN A 133 11.81 21.39 17.80
C GLN A 133 10.94 22.27 18.71
N ASN A 134 9.64 22.32 18.41
CA ASN A 134 8.68 23.14 19.14
C ASN A 134 7.79 22.35 20.10
N VAL A 135 7.98 21.02 20.19
CA VAL A 135 7.19 20.09 21.02
C VAL A 135 5.68 20.27 20.80
N LYS A 136 5.30 20.31 19.52
CA LYS A 136 3.93 20.58 19.06
C LYS A 136 3.45 19.53 18.07
N ILE A 137 2.14 19.27 18.09
CA ILE A 137 1.46 18.56 17.01
C ILE A 137 0.78 19.58 16.11
N PHE A 138 1.15 19.60 14.84
CA PHE A 138 0.58 20.48 13.81
C PHE A 138 -0.46 19.75 12.96
N GLN A 139 -1.49 20.45 12.53
CA GLN A 139 -2.56 19.91 11.67
C GLN A 139 -2.57 20.61 10.31
N TYR A 140 -2.73 19.81 9.26
CA TYR A 140 -2.84 20.27 7.88
C TYR A 140 -4.06 19.62 7.23
N SER A 141 -4.75 20.36 6.36
CA SER A 141 -5.78 19.83 5.47
C SER A 141 -5.19 19.46 4.12
N LEU A 142 -5.69 18.40 3.49
CA LEU A 142 -5.36 18.03 2.13
C LEU A 142 -6.56 18.32 1.24
N SER A 143 -6.38 19.13 0.20
CA SER A 143 -7.47 19.38 -0.76
C SER A 143 -7.76 18.16 -1.63
N THR A 144 -6.77 17.29 -1.81
CA THR A 144 -6.92 15.96 -2.42
C THR A 144 -6.55 14.89 -1.39
N PRO A 145 -7.49 14.03 -0.98
CA PRO A 145 -7.20 12.98 0.00
C PRO A 145 -5.97 12.15 -0.37
N TRP A 146 -5.09 11.92 0.62
CA TRP A 146 -3.84 11.15 0.48
C TRP A 146 -2.78 11.76 -0.45
N ASP A 147 -2.99 12.97 -0.96
CA ASP A 147 -1.98 13.71 -1.71
C ASP A 147 -1.27 14.75 -0.83
N ILE A 148 -0.10 14.38 -0.30
CA ILE A 148 0.69 15.24 0.60
C ILE A 148 1.12 16.57 -0.04
N SER A 149 1.23 16.63 -1.37
CA SER A 149 1.59 17.87 -2.09
C SER A 149 0.48 18.92 -2.05
N THR A 150 -0.74 18.52 -1.65
CA THR A 150 -1.90 19.40 -1.51
C THR A 150 -2.15 19.87 -0.08
N ALA A 151 -1.24 19.53 0.84
CA ALA A 151 -1.37 19.87 2.24
C ALA A 151 -1.24 21.38 2.47
N THR A 152 -2.16 21.95 3.25
CA THR A 152 -2.16 23.34 3.69
C THR A 152 -2.26 23.39 5.21
N TYR A 153 -1.44 24.23 5.85
CA TYR A 153 -1.44 24.36 7.31
C TYR A 153 -2.75 24.99 7.80
N ASP A 154 -3.45 24.31 8.71
CA ASP A 154 -4.76 24.75 9.21
C ASP A 154 -4.64 25.90 10.24
N SER A 155 -3.42 26.39 10.54
CA SER A 155 -3.15 27.28 11.68
C SER A 155 -3.61 26.67 13.01
N LYS A 156 -3.56 25.34 13.12
CA LYS A 156 -3.97 24.56 14.28
C LYS A 156 -2.82 23.71 14.78
N PHE A 157 -2.57 23.82 16.08
CA PHE A 157 -1.58 23.00 16.76
C PHE A 157 -2.01 22.67 18.18
N LYS A 158 -1.38 21.65 18.78
CA LYS A 158 -1.39 21.41 20.22
C LYS A 158 0.03 21.45 20.75
N ASP A 159 0.27 22.34 21.69
CA ASP A 159 1.47 22.35 22.52
C ASP A 159 1.35 21.26 23.59
N VAL A 160 2.35 20.40 23.68
CA VAL A 160 2.42 19.27 24.62
C VAL A 160 3.71 19.28 25.45
N SER A 161 4.39 20.43 25.49
CA SER A 161 5.65 20.62 26.22
C SER A 161 5.50 20.50 27.74
N SER A 162 4.28 20.59 28.27
CA SER A 162 4.01 20.34 29.70
C SER A 162 4.13 18.86 30.08
N GLU A 163 3.90 17.95 29.14
CA GLU A 163 3.97 16.50 29.36
C GLU A 163 5.18 15.85 28.68
N ASN A 164 5.82 16.51 27.71
CA ASN A 164 6.88 15.91 26.89
C ASN A 164 8.07 16.86 26.75
N SER A 165 9.29 16.31 26.70
CA SER A 165 10.50 17.08 26.34
C SER A 165 10.87 16.95 24.87
N TYR A 166 10.52 15.81 24.26
CA TYR A 166 10.71 15.53 22.83
C TYR A 166 9.56 14.68 22.31
N LEU A 167 9.34 14.70 21.00
CA LEU A 167 8.26 13.94 20.35
C LEU A 167 8.82 12.88 19.41
N TYR A 168 8.25 11.67 19.47
CA TYR A 168 8.53 10.61 18.51
C TYR A 168 7.36 10.34 17.59
N GLY A 169 6.13 10.46 18.08
CA GLY A 169 4.97 10.13 17.26
C GLY A 169 3.64 10.35 17.94
N LEU A 170 2.61 10.06 17.18
CA LEU A 170 1.23 10.18 17.60
C LEU A 170 0.37 9.11 16.93
N PHE A 171 -0.73 8.79 17.59
CA PHE A 171 -1.75 7.89 17.07
C PHE A 171 -3.14 8.40 17.46
N PHE A 172 -4.07 8.47 16.51
CA PHE A 172 -5.47 8.79 16.82
C PHE A 172 -6.30 7.53 16.99
N LYS A 173 -7.23 7.55 17.95
CA LYS A 173 -8.35 6.61 17.96
C LYS A 173 -9.13 6.75 16.65
N PRO A 174 -9.61 5.67 16.02
CA PRO A 174 -10.26 5.72 14.70
C PRO A 174 -11.50 6.61 14.58
N ASP A 175 -12.12 7.01 15.69
CA ASP A 175 -13.25 7.96 15.69
C ASP A 175 -12.81 9.43 15.83
N GLY A 176 -11.50 9.68 16.01
CA GLY A 176 -10.91 11.01 16.16
C GLY A 176 -11.08 11.63 17.55
N SER A 177 -11.72 10.94 18.49
CA SER A 177 -12.02 11.49 19.82
C SER A 177 -10.83 11.50 20.78
N LYS A 178 -9.78 10.73 20.47
CA LYS A 178 -8.57 10.63 21.28
C LYS A 178 -7.32 10.65 20.42
N VAL A 179 -6.26 11.23 20.97
CA VAL A 179 -4.90 11.13 20.45
C VAL A 179 -3.98 10.64 21.56
N TYR A 180 -3.07 9.75 21.19
CA TYR A 180 -2.02 9.22 22.03
C TYR A 180 -0.71 9.77 21.49
N ILE A 181 0.08 10.39 22.35
CA ILE A 181 1.31 11.07 21.96
C ILE A 181 2.46 10.34 22.65
N LEU A 182 3.40 9.85 21.85
CA LEU A 182 4.63 9.25 22.33
C LEU A 182 5.69 10.34 22.37
N GLY A 183 6.13 10.66 23.58
CA GLY A 183 7.27 11.56 23.77
C GLY A 183 8.39 10.91 24.55
N TRP A 184 9.54 11.56 24.47
CA TRP A 184 10.70 11.23 25.28
C TRP A 184 10.71 12.13 26.51
N MET A 185 10.54 11.49 27.65
CA MET A 185 10.99 11.95 28.96
C MET A 185 11.62 10.74 29.65
N THR A 186 12.18 10.90 30.85
CA THR A 186 12.63 9.77 31.66
C THR A 186 11.60 9.56 32.79
N PRO A 187 10.79 8.49 32.78
CA PRO A 187 10.74 7.41 31.79
C PRO A 187 10.01 7.80 30.48
N GLU A 188 10.29 7.06 29.40
CA GLU A 188 9.58 7.20 28.12
C GLU A 188 8.10 6.95 28.33
N THR A 189 7.25 7.88 27.85
CA THR A 189 5.86 7.89 28.27
C THR A 189 4.94 8.15 27.08
N ILE A 190 3.83 7.40 27.02
CA ILE A 190 2.70 7.67 26.13
C ILE A 190 1.66 8.44 26.91
N PHE A 191 1.25 9.60 26.42
CA PHE A 191 0.22 10.45 27.02
C PHE A 191 -1.09 10.40 26.23
N GLN A 192 -2.21 10.26 26.91
CA GLN A 192 -3.54 10.25 26.30
C GLN A 192 -4.21 11.62 26.41
N TYR A 193 -4.77 12.11 25.30
CA TYR A 193 -5.56 13.34 25.24
C TYR A 193 -6.94 13.06 24.64
N SER A 194 -7.97 13.74 25.15
CA SER A 194 -9.31 13.80 24.54
C SER A 194 -9.44 15.03 23.67
N LEU A 195 -10.13 14.90 22.54
CA LEU A 195 -10.50 16.01 21.66
C LEU A 195 -11.98 16.31 21.85
N SER A 196 -12.33 17.57 22.16
CA SER A 196 -13.74 17.97 22.24
C SER A 196 -14.40 18.05 20.87
N THR A 197 -13.61 18.29 19.82
CA THR A 197 -14.03 18.15 18.42
C THR A 197 -13.18 17.06 17.77
N PRO A 198 -13.76 15.91 17.37
CA PRO A 198 -13.00 14.85 16.73
C PRO A 198 -12.17 15.36 15.56
N TRP A 199 -10.90 14.92 15.49
CA TRP A 199 -9.95 15.32 14.44
C TRP A 199 -9.51 16.79 14.45
N ASP A 200 -9.85 17.56 15.48
CA ASP A 200 -9.30 18.91 15.68
C ASP A 200 -8.25 18.93 16.79
N ILE A 201 -6.97 18.92 16.41
CA ILE A 201 -5.86 18.84 17.37
C ILE A 201 -5.86 20.02 18.35
N SER A 202 -6.34 21.19 17.94
CA SER A 202 -6.37 22.38 18.80
C SER A 202 -7.32 22.24 19.98
N THR A 203 -8.23 21.26 19.94
CA THR A 203 -9.16 20.94 21.01
C THR A 203 -8.67 19.87 21.98
N ALA A 204 -7.45 19.37 21.78
CA ALA A 204 -6.90 18.30 22.61
C ALA A 204 -6.64 18.79 24.05
N SER A 205 -7.09 17.99 25.01
CA SER A 205 -6.86 18.17 26.45
C SER A 205 -6.28 16.91 27.06
N TYR A 206 -5.26 17.06 27.89
CA TYR A 206 -4.59 15.92 28.54
C TYR A 206 -5.57 15.22 29.49
N ASP A 207 -5.68 13.90 29.39
CA ASP A 207 -6.63 13.11 30.19
C ASP A 207 -6.09 12.77 31.58
N SER A 208 -4.90 13.26 31.96
CA SER A 208 -4.18 12.81 33.16
C SER A 208 -3.93 11.29 33.17
N LYS A 209 -3.73 10.72 31.97
CA LYS A 209 -3.49 9.30 31.76
C LYS A 209 -2.23 9.11 30.93
N SER A 210 -1.32 8.31 31.46
CA SER A 210 -0.05 7.99 30.82
C SER A 210 0.37 6.54 31.05
N PHE A 211 1.27 6.04 30.20
CA PHE A 211 1.88 4.71 30.29
C PHE A 211 3.39 4.82 30.06
N TYR A 212 4.20 4.19 30.92
CA TYR A 212 5.67 4.20 30.89
C TYR A 212 6.25 2.82 31.20
#